data_AF-A0A5J4QDP5-F1
#
_entry.id   AF-A0A5J4QDP5-F1
#
_cell.length_a   1.000
_cell.length_b   1.000
_cell.length_c   1.000
_cell.angle_alpha   90.00
_cell.angle_beta   90.00
_cell.angle_gamma   90.00
#
_symmetry.space_group_name_H-M   'P 1'
#
loop_
_entity.id
_entity.type
_entity.pdbx_description
1 polymer ?
#
loop_
_entity_poly.entity_id
_entity_poly.type
_entity_poly.pdbx_seq_one_letter_code
_entity_poly.pdbx_strand_id
1 'polypeptide(L)'
;QSYFRVYEVWRPGTGVIGAKVMKEEDFETKEWRVGFQLTKGNTNPFVLKYHSATMYLTQTVILMEFAKMKNLDCLIESKQDLPILVIRAIMRQLRMNLI
;
A
#
# COMPACT_ATOMS: atom_id res chain seq x y z
N GLN A 1 -18.23 3.18 -5.63
CA GLN A 1 -17.30 3.14 -4.47
C GLN A 1 -16.59 1.81 -4.55
N SER A 2 -15.31 1.82 -4.88
CA SER A 2 -14.55 0.59 -5.11
C SER A 2 -14.14 0.01 -3.76
N TYR A 3 -14.66 -1.16 -3.40
CA TYR A 3 -14.46 -1.77 -2.10
C TYR A 3 -13.33 -2.79 -2.17
N PHE A 4 -12.19 -2.47 -1.57
CA PHE A 4 -11.11 -3.43 -1.37
C PHE A 4 -10.94 -3.76 0.11
N ARG A 5 -10.45 -4.96 0.40
CA ARG A 5 -10.04 -5.38 1.75
C ARG A 5 -8.57 -5.71 1.76
N VAL A 6 -7.88 -5.34 2.84
CA VAL A 6 -6.46 -5.67 3.03
C VAL A 6 -6.35 -6.66 4.18
N TYR A 7 -5.64 -7.76 3.94
CA TYR A 7 -5.36 -8.80 4.92
C TYR A 7 -3.87 -8.87 5.19
N GLU A 8 -3.50 -9.06 6.45
CA GLU A 8 -2.15 -9.47 6.84
C GLU A 8 -2.02 -10.97 6.57
N VAL A 9 -1.03 -11.37 5.78
CA VAL A 9 -0.80 -12.78 5.43
C VAL A 9 0.67 -13.14 5.60
N TRP A 10 0.92 -14.38 6.01
CA TRP A 10 2.28 -14.91 6.11
C TRP A 10 2.61 -15.74 4.87
N ARG A 11 3.79 -15.53 4.30
CA ARG A 11 4.32 -16.26 3.14
C ARG A 11 5.72 -16.82 3.44
N PRO A 12 5.97 -18.12 3.19
CA PRO A 12 7.31 -18.70 3.28
C PRO A 12 8.33 -17.92 2.43
N GLY A 13 9.49 -17.60 3.00
CA GLY A 13 10.59 -16.90 2.32
C GLY A 13 10.44 -15.38 2.20
N THR A 14 9.24 -14.81 2.35
CA THR A 14 9.00 -13.35 2.31
C THR A 14 8.58 -12.77 3.67
N GLY A 15 8.03 -13.60 4.56
CA GLY A 15 7.54 -13.17 5.87
C GLY A 15 6.11 -12.63 5.81
N VAL A 16 5.83 -11.59 6.60
CA VAL A 16 4.51 -10.95 6.67
C VAL A 16 4.34 -9.96 5.52
N ILE A 17 3.27 -10.12 4.75
CA ILE A 17 2.92 -9.25 3.61
C ILE A 17 1.44 -8.85 3.67
N GLY A 18 1.09 -7.80 2.94
CA GLY A 18 -0.30 -7.38 2.75
C GLY A 18 -0.92 -8.02 1.50
N ALA A 19 -2.14 -8.52 1.63
CA ALA A 19 -2.96 -9.01 0.52
C ALA A 19 -4.18 -8.09 0.36
N LYS A 20 -4.18 -7.25 -0.69
CA LYS A 20 -5.30 -6.40 -1.07
C LYS A 20 -6.20 -7.17 -2.04
N VAL A 21 -7.42 -7.45 -1.62
CA VAL A 21 -8.44 -8.19 -2.38
C VAL A 21 -9.51 -7.22 -2.85
N MET A 22 -9.82 -7.24 -4.13
CA MET A 22 -10.87 -6.44 -4.76
C MET A 22 -11.57 -7.25 -5.84
N LYS A 23 -12.72 -6.80 -6.33
CA LYS A 23 -13.34 -7.41 -7.48
C LYS A 23 -12.52 -7.14 -8.75
N GLU A 24 -12.64 -8.01 -9.73
CA GLU A 24 -12.00 -7.82 -11.03
C GLU A 24 -12.53 -6.60 -11.78
N GLU A 25 -13.84 -6.35 -11.72
CA GLU A 25 -14.48 -5.16 -12.32
C GLU A 25 -13.95 -3.83 -11.77
N ASP A 26 -13.38 -3.86 -10.55
CA ASP A 26 -12.78 -2.73 -9.86
C ASP A 26 -11.26 -2.58 -10.15
N PHE A 27 -10.66 -3.56 -10.84
CA PHE A 27 -9.22 -3.62 -11.07
C PHE A 27 -8.82 -2.94 -12.38
N GLU A 28 -8.27 -1.73 -12.26
CA GLU A 28 -7.74 -1.00 -13.41
C GLU A 28 -6.31 -1.48 -13.75
N THR A 29 -6.24 -2.37 -14.75
CA THR A 29 -4.97 -3.00 -15.18
C THR A 29 -3.95 -1.98 -15.68
N LYS A 30 -4.40 -0.86 -16.28
CA LYS A 30 -3.49 0.18 -16.77
C LYS A 30 -2.80 0.90 -15.61
N GLU A 31 -3.56 1.30 -14.59
CA GLU A 31 -3.03 1.93 -13.38
C GLU A 31 -2.07 1.00 -12.64
N TRP A 32 -2.45 -0.27 -12.49
CA TRP A 32 -1.59 -1.28 -11.89
C TRP A 32 -0.25 -1.39 -12.62
N ARG A 33 -0.26 -1.51 -13.94
CA ARG A 33 0.97 -1.66 -14.73
C ARG A 33 1.89 -0.44 -14.57
N VAL A 34 1.34 0.76 -14.58
CA VAL A 34 2.13 1.99 -14.37
C VAL A 34 2.68 2.04 -12.95
N GLY A 35 1.84 1.83 -11.93
CA GLY A 35 2.26 1.84 -10.53
C GLY A 35 3.30 0.76 -10.19
N PHE A 36 3.15 -0.45 -10.75
CA PHE A 36 4.11 -1.53 -10.57
C PHE A 36 5.46 -1.20 -11.23
N GLN A 37 5.48 -0.57 -12.40
CA GLN A 37 6.73 -0.14 -13.03
C GLN A 37 7.41 0.99 -12.25
N LEU A 38 6.66 1.93 -11.68
CA LEU A 38 7.21 2.99 -10.83
C LEU A 38 7.86 2.48 -9.53
N THR A 39 7.46 1.29 -9.07
CA THR A 39 8.07 0.65 -7.90
C THR A 39 9.25 -0.25 -8.26
N LYS A 40 9.39 -0.68 -9.53
CA LYS A 40 10.54 -1.45 -10.00
C LYS A 40 11.78 -0.56 -10.15
N GLY A 41 12.83 -0.90 -9.40
CA GLY A 41 14.09 -0.15 -9.40
C GLY A 41 14.07 1.12 -8.52
N ASN A 42 12.93 1.43 -7.90
CA ASN A 42 12.85 2.52 -6.93
C ASN A 42 13.42 2.08 -5.58
N THR A 43 14.44 2.79 -5.10
CA THR A 43 15.08 2.53 -3.80
C THR A 43 14.44 3.30 -2.65
N ASN A 44 13.39 4.09 -2.92
CA ASN A 44 12.75 4.93 -1.92
C ASN A 44 12.02 4.06 -0.86
N PRO A 45 12.41 4.14 0.42
CA PRO A 45 11.82 3.33 1.48
C PRO A 45 10.42 3.81 1.91
N PHE A 46 9.95 4.96 1.42
CA PHE A 46 8.65 5.54 1.78
C PHE A 46 7.55 5.25 0.75
N VAL A 47 7.88 4.54 -0.33
CA VAL A 47 6.90 4.11 -1.34
C VAL A 47 6.55 2.65 -1.08
N LEU A 48 5.26 2.37 -0.94
CA LEU A 48 4.75 1.02 -0.73
C LEU A 48 5.14 0.12 -1.92
N LYS A 49 5.85 -0.97 -1.65
CA LYS A 49 6.28 -1.89 -2.71
C LYS A 49 5.25 -2.96 -2.98
N TYR A 50 5.02 -3.16 -4.27
CA TYR A 50 4.16 -4.21 -4.79
C TYR A 50 5.00 -5.43 -5.17
N HIS A 51 4.55 -6.62 -4.77
CA HIS A 51 5.20 -7.89 -5.11
C HIS A 51 4.57 -8.51 -6.36
N SER A 52 3.23 -8.59 -6.42
CA SER A 52 2.51 -9.18 -7.55
C SER A 52 1.04 -8.80 -7.54
N ALA A 53 0.36 -8.95 -8.68
CA ALA A 53 -1.09 -9.02 -8.75
C ALA A 53 -1.49 -10.31 -9.45
N THR A 54 -2.54 -10.95 -8.96
CA THR A 54 -3.07 -12.20 -9.51
C THR A 54 -4.59 -12.11 -9.56
N MET A 55 -5.14 -12.40 -10.73
CA MET A 55 -6.58 -12.40 -10.97
C MET A 55 -7.11 -13.83 -10.81
N TYR A 56 -8.19 -13.97 -10.05
CA TYR A 56 -8.88 -15.21 -9.75
C TYR A 56 -10.36 -15.05 -10.09
N LEU A 57 -10.74 -15.35 -11.34
CA LEU A 57 -12.12 -15.41 -11.87
C LEU A 57 -13.00 -14.17 -11.70
N THR A 58 -13.24 -13.73 -10.46
CA THR A 58 -14.07 -12.58 -10.09
C THR A 58 -13.34 -11.61 -9.15
N GLN A 59 -12.16 -11.98 -8.66
CA GLN A 59 -11.40 -11.20 -7.69
C GLN A 59 -9.96 -11.00 -8.16
N THR A 60 -9.40 -9.85 -7.83
CA THR A 60 -7.98 -9.57 -7.99
C THR A 60 -7.32 -9.46 -6.62
N VAL A 61 -6.19 -10.16 -6.46
CA VAL A 61 -5.38 -10.16 -5.26
C VAL A 61 -4.04 -9.50 -5.57
N ILE A 62 -3.75 -8.41 -4.88
CA ILE A 62 -2.48 -7.68 -4.96
C ILE A 62 -1.68 -7.98 -3.68
N LEU A 63 -0.47 -8.51 -3.86
CA LEU A 63 0.48 -8.73 -2.78
C LEU A 63 1.46 -7.56 -2.71
N MET A 64 1.64 -7.02 -1.51
CA MET A 64 2.42 -5.81 -1.25
C MET A 64 3.09 -5.88 0.13
N GLU A 65 4.02 -4.98 0.42
CA GLU A 65 4.55 -4.81 1.77
C GLU A 65 3.41 -4.50 2.76
N PHE A 66 3.51 -5.03 3.99
CA PHE A 66 2.48 -4.78 4.99
C PHE A 66 2.80 -3.53 5.81
N ALA A 67 1.96 -2.51 5.68
CA ALA A 67 2.02 -1.31 6.54
C ALA A 67 1.30 -1.59 7.86
N LYS A 68 2.07 -1.74 8.96
CA LYS A 68 1.52 -2.02 10.30
C LYS A 68 0.64 -0.91 10.84
N MET A 69 1.05 0.34 10.61
CA MET A 69 0.14 1.47 10.76
C MET A 69 -0.78 1.47 9.56
N LYS A 70 -2.09 1.52 9.81
CA LYS A 70 -3.14 1.66 8.80
C LYS A 70 -2.95 2.96 8.00
N ASN A 71 -3.96 3.37 7.24
CA ASN A 71 -3.89 4.64 6.52
C ASN A 71 -3.71 5.85 7.47
N LEU A 72 -3.33 6.99 6.88
CA LEU A 72 -3.12 8.24 7.60
C LEU A 72 -4.40 8.73 8.29
N ASP A 73 -5.58 8.43 7.72
CA ASP A 73 -6.87 8.76 8.31
C ASP A 73 -7.05 8.06 9.66
N CYS A 74 -6.74 6.76 9.77
CA CYS A 74 -6.75 6.05 11.05
C CYS A 74 -5.80 6.68 12.08
N LEU A 75 -4.65 7.23 11.63
CA LEU A 75 -3.72 7.92 12.53
C LEU A 75 -4.31 9.24 13.03
N ILE A 76 -4.96 10.02 12.15
CA ILE A 76 -5.65 11.27 12.50
C ILE A 76 -6.82 10.99 13.45
N GLU A 77 -7.64 9.99 13.13
CA GLU A 77 -8.80 9.56 13.93
C GLU A 77 -8.40 9.00 15.29
N SER A 78 -7.20 8.43 15.43
CA SER A 78 -6.69 7.95 16.71
C SER A 78 -6.54 9.07 17.75
N LYS A 79 -6.48 10.34 17.30
CA LYS A 79 -6.26 11.54 18.13
C LYS A 79 -5.07 11.42 19.08
N GLN A 80 -4.10 10.57 18.73
CA GLN A 80 -2.89 10.40 19.51
C GLN A 80 -2.00 11.65 19.33
N ASP A 81 -1.50 12.19 20.44
CA ASP A 81 -0.52 13.27 20.38
C ASP A 81 0.80 12.75 19.82
N LEU A 82 1.11 13.18 18.60
CA LEU A 82 2.37 12.88 17.93
C LEU A 82 3.34 14.04 18.15
N PRO A 83 4.61 13.78 18.49
CA PRO A 83 5.61 14.83 18.56
C PRO A 83 5.68 15.60 17.23
N ILE A 84 5.81 16.92 17.30
CA ILE A 84 5.88 17.79 16.09
C ILE A 84 6.96 17.35 15.10
N LEU A 85 8.04 16.75 15.59
CA LEU A 85 9.12 16.19 14.78
C LEU A 85 8.66 15.01 13.92
N VAL A 86 7.78 14.15 14.45
CA VAL A 86 7.19 13.00 13.74
C VAL A 86 6.22 13.51 12.68
N ILE A 87 5.34 14.47 13.02
CA ILE A 87 4.43 15.09 12.05
C ILE A 87 5.21 15.73 10.90
N ARG A 88 6.29 16.46 11.22
CA ARG A 88 7.19 17.06 10.21
C ARG A 88 7.87 16.01 9.33
N ALA A 89 8.26 14.87 9.88
CA ALA A 89 8.85 13.77 9.09
C ALA A 89 7.84 13.19 8.10
N ILE A 90 6.59 12.92 8.54
CA ILE A 90 5.51 12.42 7.68
C ILE A 90 5.22 13.41 6.55
N MET A 91 5.07 14.71 6.86
CA MET A 91 4.83 15.73 5.83
C MET A 91 5.98 15.82 4.80
N ARG A 92 7.24 15.70 5.25
CA ARG A 92 8.39 15.69 4.34
C ARG A 92 8.37 14.49 3.41
N GLN A 93 8.03 13.30 3.92
CA GLN A 93 7.92 12.08 3.12
C GLN A 93 6.82 12.21 2.06
N LEU A 94 5.63 12.71 2.44
CA LEU A 94 4.53 12.94 1.51
C LEU A 94 4.92 13.95 0.42
N ARG A 95 5.56 15.06 0.78
CA ARG A 95 6.02 16.07 -0.18
C ARG A 95 7.08 15.53 -1.12
N MET A 96 8.03 14.71 -0.64
CA MET A 96 9.08 14.11 -1.46
C MET A 96 8.56 13.10 -2.49
N ASN A 97 7.38 12.51 -2.25
CA ASN A 97 6.81 11.49 -3.13
C ASN A 97 5.73 12.05 -4.09
N LEU A 98 5.36 13.33 -3.96
CA LEU A 98 4.32 13.98 -4.77
C LEU A 98 4.88 14.89 -5.89
N ILE A 99 6.18 15.20 -5.86
CA ILE A 99 6.89 16.06 -6.82
C ILE A 99 7.93 15.20 -7.53
#